data_AF-A0A525KB96-F1
#
_entry.id   AF-A0A525KB96-F1
#
_cell.length_a   1.000
_cell.length_b   1.000
_cell.length_c   1.000
_cell.angle_alpha   90.00
_cell.angle_beta   90.00
_cell.angle_gamma   90.00
#
_symmetry.space_group_name_H-M   'P 1'
#
loop_
_entity.id
_entity.type
_entity.pdbx_description
1 polymer ?
#
loop_
_entity_poly.entity_id
_entity_poly.type
_entity_poly.pdbx_seq_one_letter_code
_entity_poly.pdbx_strand_id
1 'polypeptide(L)'
;MADVDLSTAESSYVTLLDARQKPRSAAADLIRALRTKTQNNGKQPREVEVVQADAWLAICALSKSLDADSETASEVWSRAISRTEEWRNLLD
;
A
#
# COMPACT_ATOMS: atom_id res chain seq x y z
N MET A 1 10.87 -13.00 11.04
CA MET A 1 10.83 -12.33 9.72
C MET A 1 9.40 -12.11 9.29
N ALA A 2 8.54 -13.14 9.21
CA ALA A 2 7.10 -13.00 8.94
C ALA A 2 6.37 -11.99 9.86
N ASP A 3 6.68 -11.97 11.16
CA ASP A 3 6.09 -11.02 12.13
C ASP A 3 6.34 -9.53 11.78
N VAL A 4 7.50 -9.23 11.18
CA VAL A 4 7.84 -7.87 10.72
C VAL A 4 7.05 -7.52 9.46
N ASP A 5 6.82 -8.49 8.58
CA ASP A 5 6.02 -8.27 7.36
C ASP A 5 4.55 -8.09 7.72
N LEU A 6 4.01 -8.86 8.69
CA LEU A 6 2.63 -8.72 9.16
C LEU A 6 2.40 -7.33 9.75
N SER A 7 3.26 -6.90 10.68
CA SER A 7 3.20 -5.54 11.24
C SER A 7 3.30 -4.46 10.15
N THR A 8 4.12 -4.71 9.12
CA THR A 8 4.22 -3.80 7.97
C THR A 8 2.95 -3.77 7.14
N ALA A 9 2.36 -4.93 6.83
CA ALA A 9 1.13 -5.05 6.07
C ALA A 9 -0.06 -4.41 6.82
N GLU A 10 -0.20 -4.67 8.12
CA GLU A 10 -1.22 -4.06 8.97
C GLU A 10 -1.11 -2.54 9.04
N SER A 11 0.07 -2.03 9.38
CA SER A 11 0.29 -0.58 9.45
C SER A 11 0.10 0.10 8.10
N SER A 12 0.44 -0.59 7.00
CA SER A 12 0.19 -0.11 5.64
C SER A 12 -1.28 -0.02 5.31
N TYR A 13 -2.05 -1.05 5.67
CA TYR A 13 -3.49 -1.09 5.48
C TYR A 13 -4.18 0.05 6.25
N VAL A 14 -3.83 0.23 7.53
CA VAL A 14 -4.37 1.32 8.36
C VAL A 14 -4.01 2.69 7.77
N THR A 15 -2.78 2.87 7.30
CA THR A 15 -2.34 4.12 6.66
C THR A 15 -3.15 4.43 5.41
N LEU A 16 -3.48 3.43 4.58
CA LEU A 16 -4.31 3.61 3.38
C LEU A 16 -5.74 4.05 3.74
N LEU A 17 -6.34 3.44 4.76
CA LEU A 17 -7.67 3.82 5.22
C LEU A 17 -7.72 5.24 5.79
N ASP A 18 -6.72 5.62 6.59
CA ASP A 18 -6.60 6.97 7.15
C ASP A 18 -6.35 8.01 6.05
N ALA A 19 -5.40 7.75 5.14
CA ALA A 19 -5.07 8.66 4.05
C ALA A 19 -6.28 8.95 3.13
N ARG A 20 -7.16 7.98 2.91
CA ARG A 20 -8.37 8.15 2.10
C ARG A 20 -9.34 9.21 2.65
N GLN A 21 -9.31 9.45 3.96
CA GLN A 21 -10.18 10.42 4.64
C GLN A 21 -9.54 11.82 4.74
N LYS A 22 -8.30 11.99 4.29
CA LYS A 22 -7.57 13.25 4.38
C LYS A 22 -7.66 14.08 3.10
N PRO A 23 -7.37 15.39 3.17
CA PRO A 23 -7.14 16.20 1.99
C PRO A 23 -6.04 15.59 1.11
N ARG A 24 -6.17 15.79 -0.21
CA ARG A 24 -5.27 15.22 -1.23
C ARG A 24 -3.78 15.40 -0.92
N SER A 25 -3.36 16.59 -0.49
CA SER A 25 -1.95 16.88 -0.18
C SER A 25 -1.43 16.01 0.98
N ALA A 26 -2.17 15.95 2.08
CA ALA A 26 -1.83 15.12 3.23
C ALA A 26 -1.86 13.62 2.89
N ALA A 27 -2.85 13.19 2.07
CA ALA A 27 -2.90 11.83 1.56
C ALA A 27 -1.67 11.51 0.71
N ALA A 28 -1.26 12.40 -0.20
CA ALA A 28 -0.09 12.22 -1.05
C ALA A 28 1.18 12.03 -0.23
N ASP A 29 1.39 12.83 0.82
CA ASP A 29 2.57 12.71 1.70
C ASP A 29 2.61 11.34 2.41
N LEU A 30 1.47 10.88 2.92
CA LEU A 30 1.35 9.56 3.55
C LEU A 30 1.62 8.43 2.57
N ILE A 31 1.03 8.48 1.38
CA ILE A 31 1.18 7.43 0.37
C ILE A 31 2.61 7.38 -0.19
N ARG A 32 3.30 8.52 -0.33
CA ARG A 32 4.71 8.56 -0.75
C ARG A 32 5.62 7.89 0.28
N ALA A 33 5.41 8.14 1.57
CA ALA A 33 6.14 7.46 2.63
C ALA A 33 5.85 5.95 2.62
N LEU A 34 4.59 5.58 2.41
CA LEU A 34 4.15 4.20 2.39
C LEU A 34 4.82 3.38 1.28
N ARG A 35 4.98 3.96 0.09
CA ARG A 35 5.65 3.33 -1.06
C ARG A 35 7.05 2.82 -0.73
N THR A 36 7.82 3.57 0.06
CA THR A 36 9.18 3.17 0.45
C THR A 36 9.14 2.04 1.48
N LYS A 37 8.13 2.03 2.37
CA LYS A 37 7.98 1.05 3.43
C LYS A 37 7.55 -0.33 2.90
N THR A 38 6.69 -0.37 1.87
CA THR A 38 6.10 -1.62 1.38
C THR A 38 6.93 -2.33 0.30
N GLN A 39 8.08 -1.77 -0.10
CA GLN A 39 8.93 -2.36 -1.11
C GLN A 39 9.49 -3.72 -0.67
N ASN A 40 9.40 -4.69 -1.56
CA ASN A 40 9.99 -6.02 -1.42
C ASN A 40 11.51 -5.96 -1.19
N ASN A 41 12.02 -6.88 -0.38
CA ASN A 41 13.46 -7.01 -0.11
C ASN A 41 14.05 -8.37 -0.56
N GLY A 42 13.24 -9.27 -1.12
CA GLY A 42 13.68 -10.55 -1.67
C GLY A 42 14.08 -11.59 -0.62
N LYS A 43 13.63 -11.44 0.62
CA LYS A 43 13.98 -12.33 1.73
C LYS A 43 12.84 -13.24 2.16
N GLN A 44 11.65 -13.08 1.59
CA GLN A 44 10.46 -13.87 1.92
C GLN A 44 10.20 -14.99 0.90
N PRO A 45 9.35 -15.97 1.25
CA PRO A 45 8.87 -16.96 0.30
C PRO A 45 8.25 -16.29 -0.93
N ARG A 46 8.40 -16.92 -2.09
CA ARG A 46 7.93 -16.38 -3.38
C ARG A 46 6.48 -15.92 -3.34
N GLU A 47 5.60 -16.66 -2.67
CA GLU A 47 4.18 -16.33 -2.56
C GLU A 47 3.96 -14.99 -1.84
N VAL A 48 4.62 -14.79 -0.70
CA VAL A 48 4.59 -13.51 0.04
C VAL A 48 5.18 -12.38 -0.79
N GLU A 49 6.32 -12.62 -1.46
CA GLU A 49 6.96 -11.61 -2.31
C GLU A 49 6.03 -11.17 -3.46
N VAL A 50 5.30 -12.10 -4.09
CA VAL A 50 4.37 -11.78 -5.17
C VAL A 50 3.21 -10.91 -4.66
N VAL A 51 2.57 -11.29 -3.55
CA VAL A 51 1.44 -10.54 -3.01
C VAL A 51 1.87 -9.16 -2.47
N GLN A 52 3.04 -9.08 -1.83
CA GLN A 52 3.64 -7.82 -1.43
C GLN A 52 3.94 -6.91 -2.64
N ALA A 53 4.46 -7.48 -3.73
CA ALA A 53 4.76 -6.70 -4.94
C ALA A 53 3.47 -6.14 -5.58
N ASP A 54 2.39 -6.91 -5.59
CA ASP A 54 1.09 -6.44 -6.06
C ASP A 54 0.54 -5.29 -5.20
N ALA A 55 0.67 -5.38 -3.88
CA ALA A 55 0.33 -4.30 -2.96
C ALA A 55 1.19 -3.05 -3.22
N TRP A 56 2.51 -3.21 -3.34
CA TRP A 56 3.44 -2.12 -3.61
C TRP A 56 3.15 -1.42 -4.94
N LEU A 57 2.88 -2.17 -6.01
CA LEU A 57 2.53 -1.61 -7.33
C LEU A 57 1.22 -0.82 -7.29
N ALA A 58 0.20 -1.31 -6.55
CA ALA A 58 -1.05 -0.60 -6.37
C ALA A 58 -0.85 0.72 -5.59
N ILE A 59 -0.03 0.71 -4.53
CA ILE A 59 0.38 1.91 -3.79
C ILE A 59 1.15 2.89 -4.69
N CYS A 60 2.02 2.39 -5.57
CA CYS A 60 2.72 3.24 -6.54
C CYS A 60 1.76 3.93 -7.52
N ALA A 61 0.76 3.19 -8.03
CA ALA A 61 -0.26 3.75 -8.91
C ALA A 61 -1.09 4.83 -8.19
N LEU A 62 -1.45 4.58 -6.94
CA LEU A 62 -2.14 5.57 -6.09
C LEU A 62 -1.28 6.82 -5.86
N SER A 63 0.00 6.66 -5.50
CA SER A 63 0.93 7.78 -5.34
C SER A 63 0.98 8.64 -6.59
N LYS A 64 1.18 8.02 -7.76
CA LYS A 64 1.20 8.74 -9.05
C LYS A 64 -0.12 9.44 -9.33
N SER A 65 -1.25 8.81 -9.01
CA SER A 65 -2.56 9.41 -9.20
C SER A 65 -2.80 10.60 -8.27
N LEU A 66 -2.26 10.59 -7.05
CA LEU A 66 -2.31 11.70 -6.09
C LEU A 66 -1.35 12.84 -6.45
N ASP A 67 -0.27 12.53 -7.15
CA ASP A 67 0.70 13.51 -7.66
C ASP A 67 0.21 14.22 -8.93
N ALA A 68 -0.78 13.67 -9.65
CA ALA A 68 -1.38 14.33 -10.82
C ALA A 68 -2.24 15.55 -10.42
N ASP A 69 -2.59 16.43 -11.36
CA ASP A 69 -3.52 17.54 -11.10
C ASP A 69 -5.01 17.12 -11.18
N SER A 70 -5.28 15.86 -11.56
CA SER A 70 -6.63 15.32 -11.71
C SER A 70 -7.15 14.62 -10.46
N GLU A 71 -8.48 14.52 -10.34
CA GLU A 71 -9.12 13.77 -9.28
C GLU A 71 -8.67 12.30 -9.31
N THR A 72 -8.29 11.77 -8.13
CA THR A 72 -7.89 10.37 -8.00
C THR A 72 -9.14 9.49 -8.00
N ALA A 73 -9.27 8.63 -9.00
CA ALA A 73 -10.43 7.75 -9.11
C ALA A 73 -10.55 6.83 -7.88
N SER A 74 -11.79 6.67 -7.39
CA SER A 74 -12.12 5.78 -6.26
C SER A 74 -11.60 4.35 -6.45
N GLU A 75 -11.55 3.87 -7.69
CA GLU A 75 -11.02 2.56 -8.05
C GLU A 75 -9.52 2.39 -7.72
N VAL A 76 -8.72 3.46 -7.85
CA VAL A 76 -7.29 3.42 -7.55
C VAL A 76 -7.07 3.26 -6.04
N TRP A 77 -7.88 3.95 -5.22
CA TRP A 77 -7.92 3.77 -3.78
C TRP A 77 -8.33 2.34 -3.40
N SER A 78 -9.45 1.86 -3.92
CA SER A 78 -9.96 0.52 -3.63
C SER A 78 -8.93 -0.55 -3.99
N ARG A 79 -8.26 -0.43 -5.15
CA ARG A 79 -7.23 -1.38 -5.56
C ARG A 79 -6.03 -1.40 -4.59
N ALA A 80 -5.53 -0.24 -4.15
CA ALA A 80 -4.43 -0.20 -3.19
C ALA A 80 -4.82 -0.85 -1.85
N ILE A 81 -6.01 -0.52 -1.34
CA ILE A 81 -6.54 -1.08 -0.09
C ILE A 81 -6.71 -2.60 -0.19
N SER A 82 -7.37 -3.11 -1.24
CA SER A 82 -7.61 -4.54 -1.40
C SER A 82 -6.32 -5.35 -1.53
N ARG A 83 -5.32 -4.87 -2.28
CA ARG A 83 -4.05 -5.60 -2.41
C ARG A 83 -3.24 -5.61 -1.11
N THR A 84 -3.26 -4.52 -0.35
CA THR A 84 -2.62 -4.49 0.97
C THR A 84 -3.35 -5.37 2.00
N GLU A 85 -4.69 -5.47 1.90
CA GLU A 85 -5.48 -6.40 2.70
C GLU A 85 -5.17 -7.87 2.38
N GLU A 86 -5.10 -8.23 1.10
CA GLU A 86 -4.69 -9.56 0.66
C GLU A 86 -3.30 -9.93 1.19
N TRP A 87 -2.36 -8.99 1.14
CA TRP A 87 -1.02 -9.18 1.71
C TRP A 87 -1.05 -9.42 3.22
N ARG A 88 -1.83 -8.61 3.97
CA ARG A 88 -2.01 -8.79 5.41
C ARG A 88 -2.60 -10.17 5.72
N ASN A 89 -3.68 -10.55 5.04
CA ASN A 89 -4.39 -11.80 5.32
C ASN A 89 -3.58 -13.05 4.94
N LEU A 90 -2.58 -12.94 4.05
CA LEU A 90 -1.65 -14.03 3.75
C LEU A 90 -0.64 -14.26 4.90
N LEU A 91 -0.39 -13.24 5.72
CA LEU A 91 0.62 -13.23 6.77
C LEU A 91 0.05 -13.51 8.18
N ASP A 92 -1.27 -13.43 8.34
CA ASP A 92 -2.05 -13.78 9.54
C ASP A 92 -2.24 -15.31 9.65
#